data_AF-A0A3D5LBR0-F1
#
_entry.id   AF-A0A3D5LBR0-F1
#
_cell.length_a   1.000
_cell.length_b   1.000
_cell.length_c   1.000
_cell.angle_alpha   90.00
_cell.angle_beta   90.00
_cell.angle_gamma   90.00
#
_symmetry.space_group_name_H-M   'P 1'
#
loop_
_entity.id
_entity.type
_entity.pdbx_description
1 polymer ?
#
loop_
_entity_poly.entity_id
_entity_poly.type
_entity_poly.pdbx_seq_one_letter_code
_entity_poly.pdbx_strand_id
1 'polypeptide(L)'
;MAFPFLGLFIIFLSVAAYYRKRATAQQKKVTEDFWSREDQANQIRRKDISNLPYITIPLEKFPIGISDDEELTDYENDLKTLASRKILNLSHQSNTDLKLAYGPANLPALSEYDQNYTTLLRNLVAYADCLIKNGFKSEAVPVLEFGISIDSDIRANYTLLAELYKEQGNASKIQELIDKAASLDSMMRSAILEQLHTLQNA
;
A
#
# COMPACT_ATOMS: atom_id res chain seq x y z
N MET A 1 43.75 -45.76 23.17
CA MET A 1 42.28 -45.69 23.13
C MET A 1 41.88 -44.86 21.92
N ALA A 2 41.27 -45.46 20.89
CA ALA A 2 40.80 -44.69 19.73
C ALA A 2 39.63 -43.81 20.18
N PHE A 3 39.68 -42.50 19.91
CA PHE A 3 38.60 -41.55 20.26
C PHE A 3 37.44 -41.71 19.26
N PRO A 4 36.33 -42.42 19.59
CA PRO A 4 35.21 -42.60 18.66
C PRO A 4 34.50 -41.28 18.34
N PHE A 5 34.67 -40.26 19.18
CA PHE A 5 34.13 -38.92 19.00
C PHE A 5 34.80 -38.14 17.86
N LEU A 6 36.04 -38.46 17.49
CA LEU A 6 36.76 -37.74 16.42
C LEU A 6 36.11 -38.03 15.05
N GLY A 7 35.73 -39.28 14.79
CA GLY A 7 35.05 -39.67 13.54
C GLY A 7 33.68 -39.02 13.40
N LEU A 8 32.88 -39.01 14.48
CA LEU A 8 31.58 -38.32 14.52
C LEU A 8 31.73 -36.80 14.35
N PHE A 9 32.77 -36.20 14.94
CA PHE A 9 33.08 -34.79 14.78
C PHE A 9 33.49 -34.43 13.34
N ILE A 10 34.30 -35.26 12.68
CA ILE A 10 34.68 -35.06 11.27
C ILE A 10 33.46 -35.18 10.34
N ILE A 11 32.58 -36.14 10.59
CA ILE A 11 31.32 -36.29 9.85
C ILE A 11 30.44 -35.04 10.06
N PHE A 12 30.29 -34.59 11.30
CA PHE A 12 29.55 -33.37 11.62
C PHE A 12 30.11 -32.13 10.91
N LEU A 13 31.43 -31.92 10.93
CA LEU A 13 32.08 -30.81 10.21
C LEU A 13 31.87 -30.89 8.70
N SER A 14 31.93 -32.08 8.13
CA SER A 14 31.72 -32.31 6.69
C SER A 14 30.28 -32.00 6.27
N VAL A 15 29.31 -32.42 7.08
CA VAL A 15 27.88 -32.12 6.89
C VAL A 15 27.63 -30.61 7.03
N ALA A 16 28.18 -29.97 8.07
CA ALA A 16 28.06 -28.53 8.27
C ALA A 16 28.69 -27.73 7.11
N ALA A 17 29.85 -28.14 6.60
CA ALA A 17 30.49 -27.51 5.45
C ALA A 17 29.66 -27.67 4.16
N TYR A 18 29.05 -28.84 3.94
CA TYR A 18 28.13 -29.07 2.82
C TYR A 18 26.91 -28.16 2.88
N TYR A 19 26.25 -28.06 4.04
CA TYR A 19 25.10 -27.17 4.22
C TYR A 19 25.48 -25.70 4.03
N ARG A 20 26.64 -25.25 4.55
CA ARG A 20 27.15 -23.89 4.30
C ARG A 20 27.39 -23.64 2.81
N LYS A 21 28.08 -24.55 2.11
CA LYS A 21 28.34 -24.42 0.67
C LYS A 21 27.04 -24.37 -0.13
N ARG A 22 26.05 -25.20 0.21
CA ARG A 22 24.73 -25.20 -0.42
C ARG A 22 24.00 -23.88 -0.17
N ALA A 23 23.97 -23.39 1.06
CA ALA A 23 23.36 -22.10 1.40
C ALA A 23 24.04 -20.94 0.65
N THR A 24 25.37 -20.91 0.59
CA THR A 24 26.13 -19.90 -0.18
C THR A 24 25.85 -19.99 -1.67
N ALA A 25 25.76 -21.19 -2.24
CA ALA A 25 25.44 -21.37 -3.65
C ALA A 25 24.01 -20.91 -3.98
N GLN A 26 23.04 -21.19 -3.11
CA GLN A 26 21.67 -20.70 -3.25
C GLN A 26 21.60 -19.18 -3.18
N GLN A 27 22.30 -18.56 -2.22
CA GLN A 27 22.35 -17.11 -2.09
C GLN A 27 23.02 -16.47 -3.32
N LYS A 28 24.12 -17.04 -3.80
CA LYS A 28 24.80 -16.58 -5.02
C LYS A 28 23.86 -16.60 -6.23
N LYS A 29 23.10 -17.68 -6.40
CA LYS A 29 22.13 -17.80 -7.49
C LYS A 29 21.02 -16.74 -7.41
N VAL A 30 20.44 -16.53 -6.22
CA VAL A 30 19.42 -15.48 -6.02
C VAL A 30 19.97 -14.09 -6.38
N THR A 31 21.20 -13.80 -5.97
CA THR A 31 21.86 -12.53 -6.29
C THR A 31 22.12 -12.39 -7.79
N GLU A 32 22.61 -13.44 -8.46
CA GLU A 32 22.83 -13.45 -9.91
C GLU A 32 21.52 -13.28 -10.69
N ASP A 33 20.45 -13.98 -10.29
CA ASP A 33 19.12 -13.87 -10.89
C ASP A 33 18.56 -12.44 -10.73
N PHE A 34 18.74 -11.83 -9.55
CA PHE A 34 18.36 -10.44 -9.30
C PHE A 34 19.11 -9.47 -10.21
N TRP A 35 20.45 -9.56 -10.28
CA TRP A 35 21.25 -8.68 -11.13
C TRP A 35 20.98 -8.86 -12.62
N SER A 36 20.76 -10.09 -13.06
CA SER A 36 20.40 -10.37 -14.46
C SER A 36 19.06 -9.73 -14.81
N ARG A 37 18.07 -9.85 -13.92
CA ARG A 37 16.76 -9.22 -14.10
C ARG A 37 16.85 -7.70 -14.10
N GLU A 38 17.64 -7.13 -13.20
CA GLU A 38 17.86 -5.69 -13.11
C GLU A 38 18.58 -5.14 -14.36
N ASP A 39 19.59 -5.84 -14.87
CA ASP A 39 20.27 -5.48 -16.11
C ASP A 39 19.32 -5.48 -17.32
N GLN A 40 18.50 -6.53 -17.46
CA GLN A 40 17.46 -6.59 -18.50
C GLN A 40 16.49 -5.41 -18.38
N ALA A 41 16.04 -5.09 -17.17
CA ALA A 41 15.12 -4.00 -16.91
C ALA A 41 15.69 -2.64 -17.31
N ASN A 42 16.99 -2.41 -17.08
CA ASN A 42 17.67 -1.17 -17.46
C ASN A 42 17.83 -0.98 -18.97
N GLN A 43 17.67 -2.05 -19.77
CA GLN A 43 17.78 -2.01 -21.24
C GLN A 43 16.44 -1.78 -21.95
N ILE A 44 15.32 -1.82 -21.23
CA ILE A 44 13.99 -1.65 -21.81
C ILE A 44 13.82 -0.22 -22.33
N ARG A 45 13.30 -0.08 -23.55
CA ARG A 45 12.97 1.23 -24.12
C ARG A 45 11.76 1.84 -23.41
N ARG A 46 11.71 3.17 -23.39
CA ARG A 46 10.55 3.92 -22.89
C ARG A 46 9.28 3.46 -23.61
N LYS A 47 8.23 3.14 -22.83
CA LYS A 47 6.89 2.85 -23.35
C LYS A 47 5.92 4.00 -23.06
N ASP A 48 4.83 4.03 -23.80
CA ASP A 48 3.73 4.94 -23.50
C ASP A 48 3.03 4.53 -22.20
N ILE A 49 2.76 5.51 -21.35
CA ILE A 49 2.10 5.35 -20.05
C ILE A 49 0.77 6.11 -19.97
N SER A 50 0.34 6.73 -21.08
CA SER A 50 -0.86 7.60 -21.10
C SER A 50 -2.16 6.86 -20.80
N ASN A 51 -2.19 5.53 -21.01
CA ASN A 51 -3.37 4.68 -20.82
C ASN A 51 -3.35 3.87 -19.51
N LEU A 52 -2.48 4.24 -18.56
CA LEU A 52 -2.48 3.62 -17.23
C LEU A 52 -3.77 3.99 -16.46
N PRO A 53 -4.19 3.17 -15.47
CA PRO A 53 -5.42 3.37 -14.71
C PRO A 53 -5.25 4.52 -13.70
N TYR A 54 -5.17 5.75 -14.20
CA TYR A 54 -5.02 6.95 -13.39
C TYR A 54 -6.23 7.16 -12.48
N ILE A 55 -5.97 7.46 -11.22
CA ILE A 55 -7.00 7.79 -10.24
C ILE A 55 -7.46 9.23 -10.48
N THR A 56 -8.79 9.42 -10.54
CA THR A 56 -9.42 10.75 -10.62
C THR A 56 -10.15 11.02 -9.31
N ILE A 57 -9.87 12.17 -8.69
CA ILE A 57 -10.50 12.57 -7.43
C ILE A 57 -11.88 13.17 -7.73
N PRO A 58 -12.98 12.59 -7.21
CA PRO A 58 -14.33 13.09 -7.43
C PRO A 58 -14.64 14.22 -6.45
N LEU A 59 -14.03 15.40 -6.67
CA LEU A 59 -14.19 16.57 -5.79
C LEU A 59 -15.66 16.96 -5.58
N GLU A 60 -16.52 16.70 -6.58
CA GLU A 60 -17.96 16.95 -6.53
C GLU A 60 -18.72 16.10 -5.51
N LYS A 61 -18.11 14.99 -5.05
CA LYS A 61 -18.69 14.10 -4.03
C LYS A 61 -18.21 14.41 -2.62
N PHE A 62 -17.25 15.31 -2.48
CA PHE A 62 -16.68 15.69 -1.19
C PHE A 62 -17.37 16.93 -0.63
N PRO A 63 -17.45 17.08 0.70
CA PRO A 63 -18.12 18.20 1.36
C PRO A 63 -17.26 19.48 1.34
N ILE A 64 -16.76 19.86 0.16
CA ILE A 64 -15.87 21.01 -0.03
C ILE A 64 -16.61 22.30 0.34
N GLY A 65 -16.03 23.11 1.24
CA GLY A 65 -16.59 24.38 1.67
C GLY A 65 -17.77 24.25 2.63
N ILE A 66 -17.90 23.11 3.33
CA ILE A 66 -18.95 22.91 4.34
C ILE A 66 -18.75 23.79 5.59
N SER A 67 -17.52 24.21 5.85
CA SER A 67 -17.11 24.99 7.02
C SER A 67 -16.02 26.00 6.64
N ASP A 68 -15.94 27.09 7.40
CA ASP A 68 -14.87 28.09 7.31
C ASP A 68 -13.66 27.75 8.22
N ASP A 69 -13.62 26.53 8.76
CA ASP A 69 -12.48 26.04 9.53
C ASP A 69 -11.20 26.01 8.67
N GLU A 70 -10.12 26.57 9.20
CA GLU A 70 -8.85 26.74 8.48
C GLU A 70 -8.23 25.39 8.14
N GLU A 71 -8.28 24.42 9.06
CA GLU A 71 -7.69 23.09 8.85
C GLU A 71 -8.45 22.30 7.77
N LEU A 72 -9.79 22.34 7.79
CA LEU A 72 -10.60 21.75 6.71
C LEU A 72 -10.29 22.39 5.36
N THR A 73 -10.21 23.72 5.31
CA THR A 73 -9.93 24.47 4.08
C THR A 73 -8.58 24.09 3.48
N ASP A 74 -7.56 23.90 4.31
CA ASP A 74 -6.23 23.47 3.87
C ASP A 74 -6.26 22.08 3.22
N TYR A 75 -6.91 21.10 3.85
CA TYR A 75 -7.05 19.76 3.27
C TYR A 75 -7.82 19.78 1.95
N GLU A 76 -8.85 20.61 1.82
CA GLU A 76 -9.61 20.79 0.58
C GLU A 76 -8.76 21.38 -0.54
N ASN A 77 -7.90 22.35 -0.22
CA ASN A 77 -6.98 22.94 -1.19
C ASN A 77 -5.92 21.94 -1.65
N ASP A 78 -5.45 21.08 -0.75
CA ASP A 78 -4.56 19.96 -1.09
C ASP A 78 -5.26 18.95 -2.01
N LEU A 79 -6.52 18.60 -1.76
CA LEU A 79 -7.30 17.74 -2.67
C LEU A 79 -7.48 18.37 -4.04
N LYS A 80 -7.80 19.67 -4.12
CA LYS A 80 -7.92 20.41 -5.38
C LYS A 80 -6.60 20.42 -6.15
N THR A 81 -5.48 20.62 -5.44
CA THR A 81 -4.14 20.59 -6.03
C THR A 81 -3.82 19.19 -6.57
N LEU A 82 -4.07 18.14 -5.79
CA LEU A 82 -3.86 16.75 -6.19
C LEU A 82 -4.74 16.34 -7.37
N ALA A 83 -5.97 16.86 -7.48
CA ALA A 83 -6.88 16.55 -8.58
C ALA A 83 -6.36 16.99 -9.96
N SER A 84 -5.44 17.96 -9.99
CA SER A 84 -4.75 18.39 -11.21
C SER A 84 -3.54 17.52 -11.59
N ARG A 85 -3.13 16.61 -10.70
CA ARG A 85 -1.92 15.78 -10.86
C ARG A 85 -2.26 14.38 -11.35
N LYS A 86 -1.25 13.69 -11.87
CA LYS A 86 -1.34 12.27 -12.20
C LYS A 86 -1.10 11.44 -10.95
N ILE A 87 -2.02 10.51 -10.70
CA ILE A 87 -2.07 9.67 -9.51
C ILE A 87 -2.22 8.22 -9.96
N LEU A 88 -1.36 7.34 -9.45
CA LEU A 88 -1.37 5.93 -9.80
C LEU A 88 -0.94 5.11 -8.59
N ASN A 89 -1.70 4.09 -8.22
CA ASN A 89 -1.29 3.14 -7.20
C ASN A 89 -0.31 2.14 -7.81
N LEU A 90 0.96 2.21 -7.38
CA LEU A 90 2.03 1.29 -7.81
C LEU A 90 2.55 0.41 -6.67
N SER A 91 1.84 0.34 -5.54
CA SER A 91 2.32 -0.32 -4.32
C SER A 91 2.63 -1.82 -4.49
N HIS A 92 2.05 -2.46 -5.51
CA HIS A 92 2.23 -3.87 -5.86
C HIS A 92 3.37 -4.13 -6.86
N GLN A 93 4.13 -3.10 -7.28
CA GLN A 93 5.18 -3.22 -8.30
C GLN A 93 6.53 -2.72 -7.77
N SER A 94 7.57 -3.55 -7.89
CA SER A 94 8.93 -3.10 -7.60
C SER A 94 9.47 -2.20 -8.70
N ASN A 95 10.51 -1.42 -8.40
CA ASN A 95 11.19 -0.61 -9.42
C ASN A 95 11.69 -1.44 -10.61
N THR A 96 12.16 -2.67 -10.38
CA THR A 96 12.55 -3.58 -11.45
C THR A 96 11.35 -3.99 -12.30
N ASP A 97 10.18 -4.23 -11.70
CA ASP A 97 8.94 -4.53 -12.43
C ASP A 97 8.50 -3.34 -13.30
N LEU A 98 8.53 -2.13 -12.75
CA LEU A 98 8.20 -0.90 -13.45
C LEU A 98 9.14 -0.64 -14.64
N LYS A 99 10.44 -0.87 -14.46
CA LYS A 99 11.42 -0.78 -15.56
C LYS A 99 11.13 -1.80 -16.65
N LEU A 100 10.83 -3.04 -16.30
CA LEU A 100 10.46 -4.08 -17.27
C LEU A 100 9.18 -3.73 -18.03
N ALA A 101 8.18 -3.21 -17.32
CA ALA A 101 6.88 -2.87 -17.88
C ALA A 101 6.93 -1.61 -18.75
N TYR A 102 7.60 -0.53 -18.30
CA TYR A 102 7.47 0.81 -18.88
C TYR A 102 8.80 1.45 -19.30
N GLY A 103 9.93 0.83 -18.99
CA GLY A 103 11.27 1.34 -19.24
C GLY A 103 11.77 2.27 -18.12
N PRO A 104 13.09 2.29 -17.83
CA PRO A 104 13.68 3.08 -16.75
C PRO A 104 13.50 4.59 -16.94
N ALA A 105 13.34 5.06 -18.18
CA ALA A 105 13.10 6.48 -18.48
C ALA A 105 11.77 7.00 -17.92
N ASN A 106 10.79 6.13 -17.64
CA ASN A 106 9.52 6.53 -17.04
C ASN A 106 9.54 6.48 -15.51
N LEU A 107 10.57 5.91 -14.88
CA LEU A 107 10.61 5.76 -13.42
C LEU A 107 10.43 7.07 -12.65
N PRO A 108 11.08 8.19 -13.00
CA PRO A 108 10.90 9.44 -12.26
C PRO A 108 9.43 9.89 -12.23
N ALA A 109 8.73 9.79 -13.36
CA ALA A 109 7.31 10.15 -13.45
C ALA A 109 6.43 9.15 -12.69
N LEU A 110 6.67 7.84 -12.82
CA LEU A 110 5.91 6.81 -12.11
C LEU A 110 6.07 6.93 -10.59
N SER A 111 7.28 7.20 -10.10
CA SER A 111 7.54 7.47 -8.69
C SER A 111 6.82 8.73 -8.19
N GLU A 112 6.76 9.79 -9.00
CA GLU A 112 5.97 10.99 -8.67
C GLU A 112 4.46 10.65 -8.56
N TYR A 113 3.94 9.85 -9.48
CA TYR A 113 2.52 9.49 -9.51
C TYR A 113 2.12 8.61 -8.30
N ASP A 114 3.00 7.71 -7.87
CA ASP A 114 2.83 6.90 -6.67
C ASP A 114 3.00 7.72 -5.38
N GLN A 115 3.90 8.71 -5.39
CA GLN A 115 4.01 9.67 -4.29
C GLN A 115 2.74 10.51 -4.16
N ASN A 116 2.15 10.96 -5.27
CA ASN A 116 0.86 11.66 -5.27
C ASN A 116 -0.26 10.76 -4.72
N TYR A 117 -0.25 9.45 -5.03
CA TYR A 117 -1.18 8.47 -4.47
C TYR A 117 -1.04 8.36 -2.94
N THR A 118 0.19 8.20 -2.46
CA THR A 118 0.46 8.15 -1.01
C THR A 118 0.01 9.42 -0.31
N THR A 119 0.25 10.59 -0.90
CA THR A 119 -0.20 11.88 -0.35
C THR A 119 -1.73 11.98 -0.34
N LEU A 120 -2.40 11.54 -1.42
CA LEU A 120 -3.86 11.51 -1.49
C LEU A 120 -4.45 10.68 -0.35
N LEU A 121 -3.97 9.46 -0.12
CA LEU A 121 -4.50 8.61 0.94
C LEU A 121 -4.40 9.26 2.33
N ARG A 122 -3.24 9.85 2.64
CA ARG A 122 -3.04 10.56 3.92
C ARG A 122 -3.97 11.76 4.04
N ASN A 123 -4.12 12.52 2.96
CA ASN A 123 -4.98 13.70 2.94
C ASN A 123 -6.46 13.34 3.11
N LEU A 124 -6.93 12.26 2.47
CA LEU A 124 -8.31 11.77 2.63
C LEU A 124 -8.61 11.39 4.10
N VAL A 125 -7.70 10.67 4.74
CA VAL A 125 -7.86 10.28 6.15
C VAL A 125 -7.83 11.49 7.08
N ALA A 126 -6.88 12.41 6.88
CA ALA A 126 -6.75 13.61 7.70
C ALA A 126 -7.98 14.53 7.55
N TYR A 127 -8.45 14.73 6.31
CA TYR A 127 -9.66 15.48 6.02
C TYR A 127 -10.89 14.86 6.67
N ALA A 128 -11.07 13.54 6.53
CA ALA A 128 -12.19 12.84 7.14
C ALA A 128 -12.16 12.89 8.68
N ASP A 129 -10.99 12.70 9.29
CA ASP A 129 -10.82 12.81 10.75
C ASP A 129 -11.15 14.24 11.24
N CYS A 130 -10.73 15.26 10.50
CA CYS A 130 -11.07 16.66 10.78
C CYS A 130 -12.59 16.92 10.64
N LEU A 131 -13.25 16.38 9.60
CA LEU A 131 -14.70 16.45 9.44
C LEU A 131 -15.42 15.81 10.64
N ILE A 132 -14.98 14.63 11.08
CA ILE A 132 -15.55 13.92 12.24
C ILE A 132 -15.42 14.75 13.52
N LYS A 133 -14.25 15.35 13.77
CA LYS A 133 -14.01 16.22 14.94
C LYS A 133 -14.91 17.46 14.95
N ASN A 134 -15.22 17.98 13.78
CA ASN A 134 -16.12 19.11 13.60
C ASN A 134 -17.61 18.72 13.58
N GLY A 135 -17.94 17.44 13.78
CA GLY A 135 -19.32 16.93 13.83
C GLY A 135 -19.92 16.56 12.47
N PHE A 136 -19.19 16.75 11.37
CA PHE A 136 -19.59 16.40 10.00
C PHE A 136 -19.36 14.91 9.69
N LYS A 137 -19.88 14.05 10.57
CA LYS A 137 -19.67 12.60 10.52
C LYS A 137 -20.25 11.95 9.25
N SER A 138 -21.40 12.41 8.78
CA SER A 138 -22.05 11.84 7.58
C SER A 138 -21.28 12.20 6.32
N GLU A 139 -20.67 13.37 6.30
CA GLU A 139 -19.92 13.94 5.19
C GLU A 139 -18.50 13.38 5.10
N ALA A 140 -17.94 12.88 6.21
CA ALA A 140 -16.69 12.12 6.22
C ALA A 140 -16.81 10.75 5.51
N VAL A 141 -18.00 10.13 5.50
CA VAL A 141 -18.24 8.81 4.89
C VAL A 141 -17.82 8.74 3.41
N PRO A 142 -18.32 9.59 2.49
CA PRO A 142 -17.94 9.51 1.08
C PRO A 142 -16.45 9.76 0.82
N VAL A 143 -15.77 10.52 1.67
CA VAL A 143 -14.31 10.75 1.60
C VAL A 143 -13.56 9.45 1.90
N LEU A 144 -13.94 8.78 2.99
CA LEU A 144 -13.32 7.51 3.41
C LEU A 144 -13.67 6.38 2.43
N GLU A 145 -14.92 6.31 1.96
CA GLU A 145 -15.38 5.33 0.96
C GLU A 145 -14.58 5.46 -0.34
N PHE A 146 -14.27 6.69 -0.76
CA PHE A 146 -13.40 6.91 -1.92
C PHE A 146 -12.00 6.34 -1.67
N GLY A 147 -11.41 6.57 -0.50
CA GLY A 147 -10.14 5.97 -0.09
C GLY A 147 -10.15 4.44 -0.21
N ILE A 148 -11.20 3.77 0.26
CA ILE A 148 -11.35 2.31 0.12
C ILE A 148 -11.49 1.89 -1.34
N SER A 149 -12.20 2.67 -2.16
CA SER A 149 -12.44 2.34 -3.58
C SER A 149 -11.17 2.38 -4.44
N ILE A 150 -10.14 3.10 -4.01
CA ILE A 150 -8.84 3.21 -4.70
C ILE A 150 -7.75 2.35 -4.05
N ASP A 151 -8.15 1.36 -3.24
CA ASP A 151 -7.29 0.40 -2.55
C ASP A 151 -6.33 1.03 -1.53
N SER A 152 -6.81 2.02 -0.77
CA SER A 152 -6.08 2.55 0.39
C SER A 152 -5.64 1.41 1.30
N ASP A 153 -4.38 1.43 1.74
CA ASP A 153 -3.85 0.51 2.74
C ASP A 153 -3.57 1.21 4.07
N ILE A 154 -4.14 2.40 4.27
CA ILE A 154 -4.07 3.13 5.53
C ILE A 154 -5.12 2.56 6.50
N ARG A 155 -4.64 1.98 7.60
CA ARG A 155 -5.47 1.45 8.68
C ARG A 155 -6.55 2.42 9.17
N ALA A 156 -6.18 3.68 9.37
CA ALA A 156 -7.12 4.71 9.85
C ALA A 156 -8.29 4.94 8.89
N ASN A 157 -8.10 4.75 7.57
CA ASN A 157 -9.18 4.86 6.59
C ASN A 157 -10.27 3.81 6.84
N TYR A 158 -9.86 2.60 7.19
CA TYR A 158 -10.78 1.50 7.50
C TYR A 158 -11.44 1.66 8.88
N THR A 159 -10.66 2.02 9.90
CA THR A 159 -11.19 2.08 11.27
C THR A 159 -12.18 3.23 11.44
N LEU A 160 -11.87 4.43 10.93
CA LEU A 160 -12.78 5.58 10.99
C LEU A 160 -14.10 5.26 10.26
N LEU A 161 -14.03 4.63 9.09
CA LEU A 161 -15.22 4.29 8.32
C LEU A 161 -16.06 3.20 8.99
N ALA A 162 -15.42 2.19 9.59
CA ALA A 162 -16.10 1.15 10.34
C ALA A 162 -16.81 1.71 11.58
N GLU A 163 -16.18 2.64 12.31
CA GLU A 163 -16.80 3.34 13.44
C GLU A 163 -18.04 4.14 13.00
N LEU A 164 -17.95 4.90 11.91
CA LEU A 164 -19.09 5.62 11.35
C LEU A 164 -20.23 4.68 10.93
N TYR A 165 -19.93 3.57 10.26
CA TYR A 165 -20.95 2.57 9.92
C TYR A 165 -21.58 1.91 11.14
N LYS A 166 -20.80 1.67 12.19
CA LYS A 166 -21.30 1.11 13.45
C LYS A 166 -22.27 2.08 14.13
N GLU A 167 -21.91 3.37 14.22
CA GLU A 167 -22.79 4.41 14.76
C GLU A 167 -24.12 4.52 13.98
N GLN A 168 -24.08 4.26 12.67
CA GLN A 168 -25.26 4.24 11.80
C GLN A 168 -26.04 2.91 11.83
N GLY A 169 -25.60 1.92 12.61
CA GLY A 169 -26.23 0.59 12.69
C GLY A 169 -26.05 -0.28 11.44
N ASN A 170 -25.04 0.00 10.61
CA ASN A 170 -24.83 -0.65 9.32
C ASN A 170 -23.79 -1.79 9.38
N ALA A 171 -24.17 -2.90 10.02
CA ALA A 171 -23.28 -4.04 10.20
C ALA A 171 -22.86 -4.71 8.87
N SER A 172 -23.71 -4.68 7.83
CA SER A 172 -23.36 -5.22 6.50
C SER A 172 -22.18 -4.49 5.88
N LYS A 173 -22.12 -3.16 5.99
CA LYS A 173 -21.01 -2.38 5.44
C LYS A 173 -19.68 -2.64 6.14
N ILE A 174 -19.68 -3.03 7.42
CA ILE A 174 -18.46 -3.47 8.12
C ILE A 174 -17.93 -4.77 7.50
N GLN A 175 -18.82 -5.70 7.12
CA GLN A 175 -18.40 -6.91 6.41
C GLN A 175 -17.82 -6.60 5.02
N GLU A 176 -18.42 -5.65 4.29
CA GLU A 176 -17.86 -5.19 3.00
C GLU A 176 -16.45 -4.60 3.15
N LEU A 177 -16.18 -3.87 4.25
CA LEU A 177 -14.83 -3.38 4.56
C LEU A 177 -13.83 -4.51 4.82
N ILE A 178 -14.25 -5.55 5.53
CA ILE A 178 -13.42 -6.74 5.79
C ILE A 178 -13.08 -7.43 4.48
N ASP A 179 -14.08 -7.64 3.61
CA ASP A 179 -13.89 -8.30 2.31
C ASP A 179 -12.95 -7.48 1.42
N LYS A 180 -13.09 -6.14 1.42
CA LYS A 180 -12.17 -5.24 0.74
C LYS A 180 -10.75 -5.31 1.29
N ALA A 181 -10.59 -5.23 2.62
CA ALA A 181 -9.28 -5.35 3.26
C ALA A 181 -8.61 -6.70 2.95
N ALA A 182 -9.37 -7.80 2.92
CA ALA A 182 -8.87 -9.14 2.62
C ALA A 182 -8.31 -9.25 1.20
N SER A 183 -8.84 -8.47 0.25
CA SER A 183 -8.37 -8.43 -1.14
C SER A 183 -7.11 -7.58 -1.36
N LEU A 184 -6.67 -6.77 -0.38
CA LEU A 184 -5.52 -5.90 -0.53
C LEU A 184 -4.22 -6.69 -0.72
N ASP A 185 -3.41 -6.28 -1.68
CA ASP A 185 -2.01 -6.69 -1.80
C ASP A 185 -1.11 -5.70 -1.04
N SER A 186 -1.25 -5.66 0.29
CA SER A 186 -0.46 -4.80 1.17
C SER A 186 0.00 -5.54 2.42
N MET A 187 1.19 -5.17 2.91
CA MET A 187 1.70 -5.63 4.20
C MET A 187 0.81 -5.21 5.37
N MET A 188 -0.01 -4.16 5.20
CA MET A 188 -0.94 -3.68 6.22
C MET A 188 -2.21 -4.53 6.32
N ARG A 189 -2.51 -5.39 5.34
CA ARG A 189 -3.73 -6.20 5.26
C ARG A 189 -4.07 -6.89 6.58
N SER A 190 -3.15 -7.68 7.13
CA SER A 190 -3.41 -8.46 8.34
C SER A 190 -3.75 -7.57 9.53
N ALA A 191 -3.07 -6.44 9.65
CA ALA A 191 -3.24 -5.50 10.75
C ALA A 191 -4.54 -4.68 10.63
N ILE A 192 -5.01 -4.46 9.40
CA ILE A 192 -6.32 -3.86 9.12
C ILE A 192 -7.45 -4.83 9.48
N LEU A 193 -7.36 -6.08 9.02
CA LEU A 193 -8.34 -7.12 9.29
C LEU A 193 -8.52 -7.36 10.79
N GLU A 194 -7.42 -7.44 11.54
CA GLU A 194 -7.45 -7.61 13.00
C GLU A 194 -8.26 -6.50 13.70
N GLN A 195 -8.07 -5.26 13.27
CA GLN A 195 -8.79 -4.10 13.83
C GLN A 195 -10.27 -4.12 13.46
N LEU A 196 -10.61 -4.43 12.21
CA LEU A 196 -12.01 -4.51 11.77
C LEU A 196 -12.78 -5.61 12.50
N HIS A 197 -12.18 -6.79 12.69
CA HIS A 197 -12.80 -7.87 13.47
C HIS A 197 -12.96 -7.49 14.94
N THR A 198 -12.04 -6.71 15.51
CA THR A 198 -12.20 -6.19 16.88
C THR A 198 -13.41 -5.25 16.98
N LEU A 199 -13.56 -4.32 16.02
CA LEU A 199 -14.68 -3.37 15.99
C LEU A 199 -16.05 -4.04 15.74
N GLN A 200 -16.08 -5.09 14.92
CA GLN A 200 -17.27 -5.88 14.61
C GLN A 200 -17.82 -6.64 15.84
N ASN A 201 -16.94 -7.07 16.75
CA ASN A 201 -17.30 -7.88 17.92
C ASN A 201 -17.46 -7.04 19.22
N ALA A 202 -17.06 -5.78 19.20
CA ALA A 202 -17.26 -4.83 20.30
C ALA A 202 -18.68 -4.27 20.31
#